data_AF-A0A6M6JRZ1-F1
#
_entry.id   AF-A0A6M6JRZ1-F1
#
_cell.length_a   1.000
_cell.length_b   1.000
_cell.length_c   1.000
_cell.angle_alpha   90.00
_cell.angle_beta   90.00
_cell.angle_gamma   90.00
#
_symmetry.space_group_name_H-M   'P 1'
#
loop_
_entity.id
_entity.type
_entity.pdbx_description
1 polymer ?
#
loop_
_entity_poly.entity_id
_entity_poly.type
_entity_poly.pdbx_seq_one_letter_code
_entity_poly.pdbx_strand_id
1 'polypeptide(L)' 'MIRFCPGCGTALGDAAFVQEYWVARDRHVVCWCPSCSLMCTVVLAAALVGTEPEH' A
#
# COMPACT_ATOMS: atom_id res chain seq x y z
N MET A 1 0.14 1.29 -11.11
CA MET A 1 -0.98 1.66 -10.23
C MET A 1 -1.50 0.39 -9.58
N ILE A 2 -1.78 0.40 -8.27
CA ILE A 2 -2.26 -0.78 -7.54
C ILE A 2 -3.67 -1.13 -8.01
N ARG A 3 -3.88 -2.38 -8.44
CA ARG A 3 -5.16 -2.87 -8.98
C ARG A 3 -5.86 -3.88 -8.07
N PHE A 4 -5.15 -4.40 -7.07
CA PHE A 4 -5.64 -5.44 -6.15
C PHE A 4 -5.27 -5.05 -4.72
N CYS A 5 -6.15 -5.40 -3.77
CA CYS A 5 -5.94 -5.15 -2.35
C CYS A 5 -4.73 -5.97 -1.83
N PRO A 6 -3.74 -5.33 -1.17
CA PRO A 6 -2.59 -6.05 -0.60
C PRO A 6 -2.97 -7.06 0.50
N GLY A 7 -4.10 -6.86 1.17
CA GLY A 7 -4.55 -7.75 2.26
C GLY A 7 -5.36 -8.95 1.79
N CYS A 8 -6.35 -8.74 0.92
CA CYS A 8 -7.31 -9.80 0.54
C CYS A 8 -7.27 -10.18 -0.94
N GLY A 9 -6.46 -9.53 -1.77
CA GLY A 9 -6.35 -9.81 -3.21
C GLY A 9 -7.56 -9.41 -4.06
N THR A 10 -8.65 -8.91 -3.48
CA THR A 10 -9.81 -8.42 -4.24
C THR A 10 -9.40 -7.25 -5.14
N ALA A 11 -9.94 -7.21 -6.37
CA ALA A 11 -9.73 -6.10 -7.28
C ALA A 11 -10.22 -4.77 -6.68
N LEU A 12 -9.42 -3.72 -6.78
CA LEU A 12 -9.79 -2.37 -6.36
C LEU A 12 -10.50 -1.69 -7.54
N GLY A 13 -11.82 -1.56 -7.42
CA GLY A 13 -12.67 -0.81 -8.35
C GLY A 13 -13.01 0.59 -7.82
N ASP A 14 -14.04 1.21 -8.40
CA ASP A 14 -14.39 2.62 -8.14
C ASP A 14 -14.77 2.93 -6.68
N ALA A 15 -15.21 1.92 -5.92
CA ALA A 15 -15.52 2.07 -4.50
C ALA A 15 -14.26 2.06 -3.60
N ALA A 16 -13.09 1.68 -4.12
CA ALA A 16 -11.84 1.75 -3.37
C ALA A 16 -11.25 3.16 -3.42
N PHE A 17 -10.50 3.52 -2.39
CA PHE A 17 -9.69 4.74 -2.41
C PHE A 17 -8.24 4.37 -2.68
N VAL A 18 -7.66 4.92 -3.75
CA VAL A 18 -6.26 4.73 -4.11
C VAL A 18 -5.70 6.08 -4.49
N GLN A 19 -4.79 6.60 -3.67
CA GLN A 19 -4.13 7.88 -3.93
C GLN A 19 -2.61 7.71 -3.86
N GLU A 20 -1.96 8.15 -4.92
CA GLU A 20 -0.52 8.24 -4.97
C GLU A 20 -0.04 9.57 -4.39
N TYR A 21 1.07 9.52 -3.67
CA TYR A 21 1.78 10.69 -3.16
C TYR A 21 3.27 10.41 -3.06
N TRP A 22 4.06 11.46 -2.88
CA TRP A 22 5.52 11.37 -2.82
C TRP A 22 6.04 11.83 -1.47
N VAL A 23 7.02 11.11 -0.94
CA VAL A 23 7.79 11.50 0.24
C VAL A 23 9.25 11.51 -0.17
N ALA A 24 9.82 12.71 -0.32
CA ALA A 24 11.15 12.89 -0.89
C ALA A 24 11.30 12.17 -2.26
N ARG A 25 12.06 11.07 -2.31
CA ARG A 25 12.29 10.27 -3.53
C ARG A 25 11.40 9.04 -3.62
N ASP A 26 10.67 8.73 -2.55
CA ASP A 26 9.88 7.52 -2.46
C ASP A 26 8.46 7.77 -2.95
N ARG A 27 7.95 6.81 -3.72
CA ARG A 27 6.58 6.80 -4.22
C ARG A 27 5.71 5.99 -3.26
N HIS A 28 4.69 6.63 -2.73
CA HIS A 28 3.75 6.04 -1.79
C HIS A 28 2.37 5.94 -2.42
N VAL A 29 1.61 4.92 -2.02
CA VAL A 29 0.21 4.75 -2.38
C VAL A 29 -0.58 4.47 -1.13
N VAL A 30 -1.45 5.39 -0.71
CA VAL A 30 -2.47 5.11 0.30
C VAL A 30 -3.62 4.37 -0.38
N CYS A 31 -4.04 3.28 0.24
CA CYS A 31 -5.04 2.37 -0.29
C CYS A 31 -6.05 2.00 0.81
N TRP A 32 -7.34 2.15 0.49
CA TRP A 32 -8.44 1.59 1.26
C TRP A 32 -9.23 0.58 0.43
N CYS A 33 -9.50 -0.58 1.02
CA CYS A 33 -10.25 -1.66 0.39
C CYS A 33 -11.65 -1.81 1.01
N PRO A 34 -12.74 -1.70 0.23
CA PRO A 34 -14.10 -1.90 0.74
C PRO A 34 -14.41 -3.36 1.08
N SER A 35 -13.70 -4.33 0.48
CA SER A 35 -13.95 -5.77 0.68
C SER A 35 -13.52 -6.26 2.06
N CYS A 36 -12.30 -5.88 2.49
CA CYS A 36 -11.75 -6.31 3.78
C CYS A 36 -11.53 -5.16 4.77
N SER A 37 -11.96 -3.94 4.44
CA SER A 37 -11.75 -2.72 5.23
C SER A 37 -10.29 -2.36 5.51
N LEU A 38 -9.32 -3.00 4.85
CA LEU A 38 -7.90 -2.68 5.03
C LEU A 38 -7.64 -1.24 4.59
N MET A 39 -7.03 -0.46 5.48
CA MET A 39 -6.38 0.81 5.18
C MET A 39 -4.87 0.59 5.31
N CYS A 40 -4.11 0.84 4.25
CA CYS A 40 -2.65 0.68 4.26
C CYS A 40 -1.95 1.70 3.37
N THR A 41 -0.65 1.87 3.60
CA THR A 41 0.24 2.57 2.67
C THR A 41 1.19 1.56 2.07
N VAL A 42 1.25 1.50 0.75
CA VAL A 42 2.26 0.75 0.01
C VAL A 42 3.39 1.70 -0.36
N VAL A 43 4.60 1.39 0.11
CA VAL A 43 5.81 2.16 -0.19
C VAL A 43 6.58 1.44 -1.30
N LEU A 44 6.74 2.12 -2.44
CA LEU A 44 7.53 1.62 -3.56
C LEU A 44 8.95 2.22 -3.47
N ALA A 45 9.70 1.78 -2.45
CA ALA A 45 11.08 2.18 -2.24
C ALA A 45 12.04 1.32 -3.09
N ALA A 46 13.19 1.88 -3.48
CA ALA A 46 14.23 1.15 -4.19
C ALA A 46 14.92 0.09 -3.30
N ALA A 47 14.98 0.34 -1.99
CA ALA A 47 15.50 -0.59 -1.00
C ALA A 47 14.74 -0.41 0.31
N LEU A 48 14.53 -1.50 1.04
CA LEU A 48 13.99 -1.50 2.39
C LEU A 48 15.10 -1.91 3.36
N VAL A 49 15.32 -1.11 4.40
CA VAL A 49 16.21 -1.45 5.50
C VAL A 49 15.35 -1.77 6.70
N GLY A 50 15.42 -3.02 7.16
CA GLY A 50 14.76 -3.48 8.37
C GLY A 50 15.78 -3.83 9.44
N THR A 51 15.34 -3.82 10.69
CA THR A 51 16.06 -4.42 11.82
C THR A 51 15.24 -5.62 12.29
N GLU A 52 15.91 -6.76 12.43
CA GLU A 52 15.30 -7.92 13.09
C GLU A 52 15.48 -7.75 14.61
N PRO A 53 14.43 -7.99 15.43
CA PRO A 53 14.60 -8.01 16.87
C PRO A 53 15.61 -9.10 17.25
N GLU A 54 16.57 -8.77 18.10
CA GLU A 54 17.42 -9.77 18.73
C GLU A 54 16.57 -10.65 19.66
N HIS A 55 16.37 -11.91 19.25
CA HIS A 55 15.83 -12.96 20.10
C HIS A 55 16.95 -13.57 20.94
#